data_AF-A0A256GAN5-F1
#
_entry.id   AF-A0A256GAN5-F1
#
_cell.length_a   1.000
_cell.length_b   1.000
_cell.length_c   1.000
_cell.angle_alpha   90.00
_cell.angle_beta   90.00
_cell.angle_gamma   90.00
#
_symmetry.space_group_name_H-M   'P 1'
#
loop_
_entity.id
_entity.type
_entity.pdbx_description
1 polymer ?
#
loop_
_entity_poly.entity_id
_entity_poly.type
_entity_poly.pdbx_seq_one_letter_code
_entity_poly.pdbx_strand_id
1 'polypeptide(L)'
;MSQFADGGFLGTKPYAASGKYINRMSDYCGNSSFNPKQRVGNDACPFNALYWDFLDRNQDRLKSNRRLAQPYATWSRMSDEIRDETRRQAANFLADLR
;
A
#
# COMPACT_ATOMS: atom_id res chain seq x y z
N MET A 1 17.28 5.32 2.51
CA MET A 1 16.20 6.12 1.85
C MET A 1 15.04 5.27 1.32
N SER A 2 15.23 4.38 0.33
CA SER A 2 14.12 3.64 -0.31
C SER A 2 13.40 2.65 0.63
N GLN A 3 14.13 1.73 1.26
CA GLN A 3 13.54 0.64 2.05
C GLN A 3 13.15 1.02 3.48
N PHE A 4 13.61 2.19 3.96
CA PHE A 4 13.39 2.65 5.34
C PHE A 4 13.86 1.64 6.44
N ALA A 5 14.77 0.72 6.09
CA ALA A 5 15.25 -0.32 7.00
C ALA A 5 16.04 0.24 8.20
N ASP A 6 16.63 1.43 8.04
CA ASP A 6 17.35 2.20 9.06
C ASP A 6 16.41 3.00 9.98
N GLY A 7 15.08 2.87 9.82
CA GLY A 7 14.10 3.61 10.61
C GLY A 7 14.11 5.12 10.37
N GLY A 8 14.74 5.59 9.29
CA GLY A 8 14.89 7.01 9.00
C GLY A 8 16.14 7.65 9.60
N PHE A 9 17.19 6.86 9.89
CA PHE A 9 18.49 7.36 10.36
C PHE A 9 19.02 8.53 9.51
N LEU A 10 18.87 8.44 8.19
CA LEU A 10 19.26 9.49 7.23
C LEU A 10 18.25 10.66 7.14
N GLY A 11 17.31 10.79 8.08
CA GLY A 11 16.30 11.86 8.14
C GLY A 11 15.16 11.75 7.11
N THR A 12 15.18 10.74 6.25
CA THR A 12 14.10 10.53 5.26
C THR A 12 12.82 10.01 5.90
N LYS A 13 11.71 10.07 5.16
CA LYS A 13 10.41 9.51 5.56
C LYS A 13 10.11 8.27 4.69
N PRO A 14 9.26 7.32 5.13
CA PRO A 14 8.91 6.16 4.33
C PRO A 14 8.31 6.56 2.97
N TYR A 15 8.72 5.89 1.90
CA TYR A 15 8.25 6.09 0.52
C TYR A 15 7.41 4.91 0.03
N ALA A 16 6.46 4.46 0.84
CA ALA A 16 5.42 3.54 0.38
C ALA A 16 4.35 4.32 -0.39
N ALA A 17 3.93 3.81 -1.55
CA ALA A 17 2.90 4.40 -2.38
C ALA A 17 2.08 3.32 -3.09
N SER A 18 0.81 3.63 -3.37
CA SER A 18 -0.09 2.74 -4.10
C SER A 18 -0.03 2.98 -5.61
N GLY A 19 -0.77 2.19 -6.39
CA GLY A 19 -0.88 2.36 -7.85
C GLY A 19 -1.39 3.74 -8.27
N LYS A 20 -2.07 4.47 -7.38
CA LYS A 20 -2.50 5.86 -7.62
C LYS A 20 -1.32 6.82 -7.84
N TYR A 21 -0.19 6.60 -7.18
CA TYR A 21 1.01 7.41 -7.39
C TYR A 21 1.62 7.14 -8.77
N ILE A 22 1.78 5.87 -9.12
CA ILE A 22 2.31 5.44 -10.42
C ILE A 22 1.46 6.02 -11.55
N ASN A 23 0.13 5.86 -11.48
CA ASN A 23 -0.80 6.39 -12.48
C ASN A 23 -0.76 7.92 -12.63
N ARG A 24 -0.41 8.66 -11.57
CA ARG A 24 -0.31 10.13 -11.63
C ARG A 24 1.03 10.59 -12.20
N MET A 25 2.09 9.83 -11.97
CA MET A 25 3.46 10.22 -12.30
C MET A 25 4.00 9.54 -13.57
N SER A 26 3.21 8.70 -14.22
CA SER A 26 3.60 7.95 -15.42
C SER A 26 2.37 7.65 -16.29
N ASP A 27 2.63 7.16 -17.50
CA ASP A 27 1.67 6.68 -18.49
C ASP A 27 1.53 5.14 -18.50
N TYR A 28 2.27 4.41 -17.67
CA TYR A 28 2.28 2.93 -17.63
C TYR A 28 0.91 2.31 -17.40
N CYS A 29 0.04 2.98 -16.65
CA CYS A 29 -1.29 2.45 -16.36
C CYS A 29 -2.25 2.49 -17.56
N GLY A 30 -1.93 3.23 -18.63
CA GLY A 30 -2.79 3.32 -19.81
C GLY A 30 -2.94 2.00 -20.57
N ASN A 31 -1.86 1.20 -20.62
CA ASN A 31 -1.81 -0.09 -21.33
C ASN A 31 -1.67 -1.29 -20.37
N SER A 32 -1.88 -1.08 -19.07
CA SER A 32 -1.76 -2.15 -18.08
C SER A 32 -3.04 -2.98 -18.02
N SER A 33 -2.89 -4.30 -17.86
CA SER A 33 -4.02 -5.19 -17.52
C SER A 33 -4.62 -4.89 -16.15
N PHE A 34 -3.89 -4.14 -15.30
CA PHE A 34 -4.35 -3.79 -13.97
C PHE A 34 -4.90 -2.36 -13.89
N ASN A 35 -6.00 -2.21 -13.16
CA ASN A 35 -6.66 -0.95 -12.88
C ASN A 35 -6.09 -0.30 -11.60
N PRO A 36 -5.41 0.87 -11.69
CA PRO A 36 -4.84 1.57 -10.53
C PRO A 36 -5.89 2.18 -9.59
N LYS A 37 -7.17 2.23 -10.00
CA LYS A 37 -8.29 2.73 -9.19
C LYS A 37 -8.92 1.65 -8.32
N GLN A 38 -8.72 0.37 -8.64
CA GLN A 38 -9.27 -0.76 -7.89
C GLN A 38 -8.29 -1.25 -6.84
N ARG A 39 -8.79 -1.50 -5.62
CA ARG A 39 -7.98 -2.00 -4.50
C ARG A 39 -7.92 -3.51 -4.42
N VAL A 40 -9.04 -4.16 -4.75
CA VAL A 40 -9.26 -5.61 -4.66
C VAL A 40 -10.00 -6.07 -5.92
N GLY A 41 -9.95 -7.36 -6.22
CA GLY A 41 -10.48 -7.97 -7.43
C GLY A 41 -9.38 -8.37 -8.42
N ASN A 42 -9.78 -9.13 -9.44
CA ASN A 42 -8.84 -9.78 -10.39
C ASN A 42 -7.97 -8.77 -11.15
N ASP A 43 -8.54 -7.63 -11.54
CA ASP A 43 -7.85 -6.60 -12.30
C ASP A 43 -7.27 -5.50 -11.39
N ALA A 44 -7.31 -5.66 -10.07
CA ALA A 44 -6.80 -4.64 -9.17
C ALA A 44 -5.28 -4.52 -9.25
N CYS A 45 -4.77 -3.29 -9.34
CA CYS A 45 -3.32 -3.06 -9.28
C CYS A 45 -2.73 -3.61 -7.97
N PRO A 46 -1.75 -4.54 -8.03
CA PRO A 46 -1.21 -5.18 -6.83
C PRO A 46 -0.66 -4.19 -5.79
N PHE A 47 -0.10 -3.07 -6.24
CA PHE A 47 0.39 -1.99 -5.37
C PHE A 47 -0.70 -1.44 -4.43
N ASN A 48 -1.97 -1.51 -4.79
CA ASN A 48 -3.05 -0.97 -3.96
C ASN A 48 -3.29 -1.81 -2.70
N ALA A 49 -3.40 -3.14 -2.86
CA ALA A 49 -3.56 -4.04 -1.72
C ALA A 49 -2.26 -4.10 -0.89
N LEU A 50 -1.11 -4.26 -1.55
CA LEU A 50 0.21 -4.33 -0.90
C LEU A 50 0.56 -3.06 -0.11
N TYR A 51 0.16 -1.88 -0.57
CA TYR A 51 0.38 -0.63 0.15
C TYR A 51 -0.32 -0.63 1.52
N TRP A 52 -1.59 -1.07 1.56
CA TRP A 52 -2.34 -1.12 2.81
C TRP A 52 -1.86 -2.25 3.72
N ASP A 53 -1.58 -3.44 3.17
CA ASP A 53 -0.97 -4.55 3.90
C ASP A 53 0.36 -4.15 4.54
N PHE A 54 1.23 -3.45 3.79
CA PHE A 54 2.50 -2.96 4.30
C PHE A 54 2.33 -2.02 5.51
N LEU A 55 1.36 -1.10 5.46
CA LEU A 55 1.11 -0.18 6.57
C LEU A 55 0.52 -0.91 7.77
N ASP A 56 -0.48 -1.76 7.56
CA ASP A 56 -1.18 -2.49 8.61
C ASP A 56 -0.22 -3.41 9.37
N ARG A 57 0.55 -4.25 8.66
CA ARG A 57 1.49 -5.20 9.29
C ARG A 57 2.67 -4.53 10.00
N ASN A 58 2.97 -3.27 9.68
CA ASN A 58 4.04 -2.49 10.31
C ASN A 58 3.51 -1.38 11.22
N GLN A 59 2.21 -1.39 11.56
CA GLN A 59 1.56 -0.30 12.28
C GLN A 59 2.27 0.04 13.58
N ASP A 60 2.74 -0.94 14.36
CA ASP A 60 3.42 -0.66 15.62
C ASP A 60 4.72 0.13 15.49
N ARG A 61 5.43 -0.04 14.38
CA ARG A 61 6.68 0.69 14.09
C ARG A 61 6.44 2.03 13.41
N LEU A 62 5.34 2.15 12.67
CA LEU A 62 5.11 3.26 11.74
C LEU A 62 3.99 4.22 12.19
N LYS A 63 3.12 3.86 13.14
CA LYS A 63 1.97 4.68 13.56
C LYS A 63 2.35 6.05 14.12
N SER A 64 3.52 6.17 14.73
CA SER A 64 4.03 7.44 15.26
C SER A 64 4.58 8.38 14.18
N ASN A 65 4.78 7.90 12.94
CA ASN A 65 5.29 8.72 11.85
C ASN A 65 4.21 9.70 11.36
N ARG A 66 4.42 11.00 11.57
CA ARG A 66 3.47 12.06 11.17
C ARG A 66 3.08 12.02 9.68
N ARG A 67 3.97 11.57 8.78
CA ARG A 67 3.66 11.43 7.35
C ARG A 67 2.55 10.41 7.10
N LEU A 68 2.46 9.38 7.94
CA LEU A 68 1.54 8.27 7.80
C LEU A 68 0.26 8.44 8.62
N ALA A 69 0.11 9.54 9.37
CA ALA A 69 -1.08 9.80 10.19
C ALA A 69 -2.39 9.78 9.38
N GLN A 70 -2.41 10.43 8.21
CA GLN A 70 -3.60 10.44 7.33
C GLN A 70 -3.90 9.06 6.70
N PRO A 71 -2.91 8.32 6.16
CA PRO A 71 -3.10 6.92 5.78
C PRO A 71 -3.70 6.06 6.90
N TYR A 72 -3.17 6.09 8.13
CA TYR A 72 -3.72 5.30 9.23
C TYR A 72 -5.13 5.72 9.63
N ALA A 73 -5.42 7.03 9.65
CA ALA A 73 -6.79 7.52 9.88
C ALA A 73 -7.76 7.09 8.79
N THR A 74 -7.29 6.96 7.54
CA THR A 74 -8.09 6.44 6.43
C THR A 74 -8.33 4.95 6.60
N TRP A 75 -7.30 4.18 6.96
CA TRP A 75 -7.39 2.74 7.22
C TRP A 75 -8.35 2.42 8.36
N SER A 76 -8.29 3.16 9.46
CA SER A 76 -9.13 2.93 10.65
C SER A 76 -10.61 3.24 10.42
N ARG A 77 -10.96 3.99 9.37
CA ARG A 77 -12.35 4.30 8.98
C ARG A 77 -12.94 3.28 8.00
N MET A 78 -12.12 2.36 7.48
CA MET A 78 -12.62 1.28 6.63
C MET A 78 -13.31 0.23 7.50
N SER A 79 -14.36 -0.39 6.95
CA SER A 79 -15.02 -1.50 7.63
C SER A 79 -14.09 -2.71 7.74
N ASP A 80 -14.38 -3.61 8.68
CA ASP A 80 -13.60 -4.82 8.89
C ASP A 80 -13.56 -5.69 7.62
N GLU A 81 -14.69 -5.79 6.92
CA GLU A 81 -14.81 -6.55 5.68
C GLU A 81 -13.86 -6.02 4.61
N ILE A 82 -13.77 -4.68 4.46
CA ILE A 82 -12.87 -4.06 3.48
C ILE A 82 -11.40 -4.27 3.86
N ARG A 83 -11.08 -4.20 5.15
CA ARG A 83 -9.71 -4.44 5.63
C ARG A 83 -9.29 -5.88 5.41
N ASP A 84 -10.16 -6.84 5.72
CA ASP A 84 -9.90 -8.26 5.55
C ASP A 84 -9.81 -8.66 4.08
N GLU A 85 -10.67 -8.12 3.22
CA GLU A 85 -10.56 -8.34 1.77
C GLU A 85 -9.24 -7.79 1.22
N THR A 86 -8.84 -6.61 1.67
CA THR A 86 -7.57 -5.99 1.24
C THR A 86 -6.37 -6.84 1.68
N ARG A 87 -6.37 -7.34 2.92
CA ARG A 87 -5.33 -8.25 3.43
C ARG A 87 -5.28 -9.55 2.65
N ARG A 88 -6.45 -10.15 2.36
CA ARG A 88 -6.54 -11.40 1.60
C ARG A 88 -6.01 -11.24 0.17
N GLN A 89 -6.40 -10.16 -0.51
CA GLN A 89 -5.88 -9.84 -1.83
C GLN A 89 -4.35 -9.70 -1.82
N ALA A 90 -3.79 -8.99 -0.82
CA ALA A 90 -2.35 -8.83 -0.67
C ALA A 90 -1.65 -10.17 -0.39
N ALA A 91 -2.20 -10.99 0.51
CA ALA A 91 -1.67 -12.31 0.85
C ALA A 91 -1.64 -13.26 -0.36
N ASN A 92 -2.72 -13.28 -1.16
CA ASN A 92 -2.79 -14.07 -2.39
C ASN A 92 -1.68 -13.65 -3.37
N PHE A 93 -1.55 -12.35 -3.63
CA PHE A 93 -0.49 -11.86 -4.52
C PHE A 93 0.91 -12.18 -3.99
N LEU A 94 1.15 -12.07 -2.67
CA LEU A 94 2.45 -12.43 -2.08
C LEU A 94 2.75 -13.93 -2.13
N ALA A 95 1.72 -14.78 -2.12
CA ALA A 95 1.87 -16.22 -2.27
C ALA A 95 2.34 -16.59 -3.69
N ASP A 96 1.86 -15.88 -4.72
CA ASP A 96 2.24 -16.09 -6.13
C ASP A 96 3.70 -15.67 -6.43
N LEU A 97 4.33 -14.88 -5.56
CA LEU A 97 5.73 -14.46 -5.70
C LEU A 97 6.75 -15.46 -5.12
N ARG A 98 6.28 -16.52 -4.45
CA ARG A 98 7.11 -17.51 -3.74
C ARG A 98 7.24 -18.79 -4.55
#